data_AF-A0AA41XGL8-F1
#
_entry.id   AF-A0AA41XGL8-F1
#
_cell.length_a   1.000
_cell.length_b   1.000
_cell.length_c   1.000
_cell.angle_alpha   90.00
_cell.angle_beta   90.00
_cell.angle_gamma   90.00
#
_symmetry.space_group_name_H-M   'P 1'
#
loop_
_entity.id
_entity.type
_entity.pdbx_description
1 polymer ?
#
loop_
_entity_poly.entity_id
_entity_poly.type
_entity_poly.pdbx_seq_one_letter_code
_entity_poly.pdbx_strand_id
1 'polypeptide(L)'
;MTRRTSLRQLVWGRGAGLPRDVVVLGVVAFFVMLGFGVVIPVLPVYVRSFGVGYLEVGAVVSVFAVMRLVANPFVGRLVDLAGERVILAIGIGIVALSSALVGLADSYLQVLLLRGAGGIGSAMFSVAAMTLLLASSDPSIRGRAVGFYQGGFLIGGMAGPAVGGLLSGISLHAPFFFYAGTLVVAGGVGLALLRRHDRSEVKSAEPARPFRDVLRDRRYQAALLANLAQGWSAMGVRTALIPVLVVESLRGEPAWTGIAFAVAAVVQTLALVPAGRFVDTVGRRPAIVASFAVGAVVMIAIPFVDSLWLLIVLLSVYGAAAAFMGTAPAASVGDAAGGRGGQPVAVFQAVADAGAIVGPLAAGLLVDAFGFPAAFGSAFVLMAAASLFALRMPRGFAKATTTTA
;
A
#
# COMPACT_ATOMS: atom_id res chain seq x y z
N MET A 1 1.20 -26.58 -36.33
CA MET A 1 2.17 -25.73 -35.60
C MET A 1 1.45 -24.98 -34.47
N THR A 2 1.40 -25.57 -33.29
CA THR A 2 0.84 -24.98 -32.07
C THR A 2 1.79 -23.89 -31.54
N ARG A 3 1.41 -22.62 -31.68
CA ARG A 3 2.11 -21.50 -31.04
C ARG A 3 2.06 -21.72 -29.53
N ARG A 4 3.19 -22.13 -28.92
CA ARG A 4 3.40 -22.02 -27.48
C ARG A 4 3.43 -20.54 -27.12
N THR A 5 2.27 -19.98 -26.81
CA THR A 5 2.15 -18.68 -26.16
C THR A 5 2.90 -18.79 -24.84
N SER A 6 4.06 -18.14 -24.70
CA SER A 6 4.80 -18.22 -23.45
C SER A 6 3.95 -17.60 -22.34
N LEU A 7 4.02 -18.15 -21.12
CA LEU A 7 3.38 -17.55 -19.95
C LEU A 7 3.72 -16.06 -19.83
N ARG A 8 4.93 -15.66 -20.23
CA ARG A 8 5.32 -14.23 -20.35
C ARG A 8 4.42 -13.44 -21.30
N GLN A 9 4.05 -13.96 -22.47
CA GLN A 9 3.13 -13.27 -23.38
C GLN A 9 1.70 -13.24 -22.85
N LEU A 10 1.26 -14.30 -22.16
CA LEU A 10 -0.06 -14.36 -21.52
C LEU A 10 -0.15 -13.44 -20.29
N VAL A 11 0.96 -13.21 -19.58
CA VAL A 11 1.09 -12.39 -18.35
C VAL A 11 1.54 -10.95 -18.62
N TRP A 12 2.20 -10.65 -19.75
CA TRP A 12 2.64 -9.28 -20.09
C TRP A 12 2.07 -8.66 -21.37
N GLY A 13 1.42 -9.40 -22.27
CA GLY A 13 0.89 -8.87 -23.55
C GLY A 13 1.99 -8.66 -24.60
N ARG A 14 1.63 -8.51 -25.88
CA ARG A 14 2.61 -8.23 -26.95
C ARG A 14 3.09 -6.78 -26.84
N GLY A 15 4.37 -6.59 -26.54
CA GLY A 15 5.06 -5.29 -26.60
C GLY A 15 5.26 -4.63 -25.23
N ALA A 16 6.53 -4.37 -24.92
CA ALA A 16 7.10 -3.74 -23.72
C ALA A 16 6.98 -4.56 -22.42
N GLY A 17 8.08 -5.23 -22.05
CA GLY A 17 8.33 -5.62 -20.66
C GLY A 17 8.39 -4.38 -19.77
N LEU A 18 8.23 -4.57 -18.45
CA LEU A 18 8.33 -3.48 -17.50
C LEU A 18 9.70 -2.79 -17.59
N PRO A 19 9.77 -1.45 -17.47
CA PRO A 19 11.03 -0.74 -17.35
C PRO A 19 11.88 -1.29 -16.22
N ARG A 20 13.20 -1.24 -16.38
CA ARG A 20 14.16 -1.72 -15.36
C ARG A 20 13.87 -1.13 -13.98
N ASP A 21 13.60 0.18 -13.91
CA ASP A 21 13.32 0.88 -12.65
C ASP A 21 12.07 0.31 -11.97
N VAL A 22 11.02 -0.03 -12.72
CA VAL A 22 9.79 -0.64 -12.19
C VAL A 22 10.10 -2.01 -11.58
N VAL A 23 10.91 -2.83 -12.25
CA VAL A 23 11.29 -4.15 -11.73
C VAL A 23 12.12 -4.00 -10.46
N VAL A 24 13.10 -3.09 -10.45
CA VAL A 24 13.93 -2.81 -9.28
C VAL A 24 13.07 -2.31 -8.11
N LEU A 25 12.14 -1.39 -8.35
CA LEU A 25 11.22 -0.89 -7.31
C LEU A 25 10.32 -1.99 -6.74
N GLY A 26 9.85 -2.92 -7.58
CA GLY A 26 9.08 -4.08 -7.10
C GLY A 26 9.90 -5.02 -6.21
N VAL A 27 11.17 -5.24 -6.54
CA VAL A 27 12.09 -6.05 -5.71
C VAL A 27 12.41 -5.33 -4.39
N VAL A 28 12.67 -4.02 -4.44
CA VAL A 28 12.87 -3.20 -3.24
C VAL A 28 11.62 -3.25 -2.34
N ALA A 29 10.42 -3.09 -2.92
CA ALA A 29 9.16 -3.20 -2.21
C ALA A 29 8.99 -4.56 -1.50
N PHE A 30 9.36 -5.65 -2.17
CA PHE A 30 9.37 -6.99 -1.56
C PHE A 30 10.27 -7.06 -0.33
N PHE A 31 11.54 -6.66 -0.42
CA PHE A 31 12.46 -6.73 0.71
C PHE A 31 12.06 -5.81 1.87
N VAL A 32 11.57 -4.60 1.57
CA VAL A 32 11.07 -3.67 2.59
C VAL A 32 9.89 -4.29 3.35
N MET A 33 8.93 -4.90 2.63
CA MET A 33 7.74 -5.46 3.27
C MET A 33 8.01 -6.81 3.93
N LEU A 34 8.93 -7.62 3.40
CA LEU A 34 9.41 -8.85 4.03
C LEU A 34 9.98 -8.54 5.41
N GLY A 35 10.93 -7.61 5.48
CA GLY A 35 11.56 -7.24 6.75
C GLY A 35 10.60 -6.53 7.71
N PHE A 36 9.68 -5.70 7.22
CA PHE A 36 8.63 -5.12 8.07
C PHE A 36 7.72 -6.21 8.65
N GLY A 37 7.29 -7.17 7.81
CA GLY A 37 6.42 -8.28 8.21
C GLY A 37 7.06 -9.21 9.24
N VAL A 38 8.39 -9.36 9.21
CA VAL A 38 9.18 -10.10 10.22
C VAL A 38 9.03 -9.49 11.62
N VAL A 39 8.92 -8.16 11.72
CA VAL A 39 8.83 -7.45 13.00
C VAL A 39 7.41 -7.50 13.59
N ILE A 40 6.37 -7.57 12.75
CA ILE A 40 4.95 -7.48 13.19
C ILE A 40 4.60 -8.45 14.34
N PRO A 41 4.81 -9.78 14.22
CA PRO A 41 4.41 -10.70 15.30
C PRO A 41 5.29 -10.60 16.54
N VAL A 42 6.51 -10.07 16.43
CA VAL A 42 7.51 -10.06 17.50
C VAL A 42 7.47 -8.78 18.32
N LEU A 43 7.12 -7.66 17.69
CA LEU A 43 7.15 -6.34 18.31
C LEU A 43 6.33 -6.25 19.61
N PRO A 44 5.10 -6.81 19.73
CA PRO A 44 4.36 -6.77 20.99
C PRO A 44 5.09 -7.48 22.14
N VAL A 45 5.66 -8.65 21.87
CA VAL A 45 6.40 -9.46 22.86
C VAL A 45 7.69 -8.76 23.27
N TYR A 46 8.43 -8.22 22.29
CA TYR A 46 9.66 -7.46 22.54
C TYR A 46 9.41 -6.19 23.36
N VAL A 47 8.32 -5.45 23.10
CA VAL A 47 7.99 -4.28 23.92
C VAL A 47 7.57 -4.70 25.34
N ARG A 48 6.80 -5.78 25.48
CA ARG A 48 6.41 -6.31 26.79
C ARG A 48 7.58 -6.80 27.64
N SER A 49 8.70 -7.22 27.05
CA SER A 49 9.88 -7.64 27.82
C SER A 49 10.55 -6.49 28.58
N PHE A 50 10.22 -5.23 28.28
CA PHE A 50 10.64 -4.07 29.10
C PHE A 50 9.76 -3.85 30.35
N GLY A 51 8.80 -4.74 30.63
CA GLY A 51 7.92 -4.65 31.81
C GLY A 51 6.79 -3.63 31.70
N VAL A 52 6.54 -3.08 30.49
CA VAL A 52 5.50 -2.05 30.24
C VAL A 52 4.15 -2.66 29.90
N GLY A 53 3.06 -1.90 30.04
CA GLY A 53 1.69 -2.30 29.71
C GLY A 53 1.37 -2.50 28.23
N TYR A 54 0.11 -2.85 27.93
CA TYR A 54 -0.38 -2.97 26.54
C TYR A 54 -0.61 -1.62 25.87
N LEU A 55 -0.88 -0.57 26.65
CA LEU A 55 -0.98 0.80 26.14
C LEU A 55 0.33 1.22 25.47
N GLU A 56 1.44 0.91 26.11
CA GLU A 56 2.80 1.21 25.67
C GLU A 56 3.17 0.43 24.41
N VAL A 57 2.73 -0.83 24.30
CA VAL A 57 2.82 -1.64 23.07
C VAL A 57 2.05 -0.96 21.94
N GLY A 58 0.81 -0.56 22.20
CA GLY A 58 -0.02 0.16 21.25
C GLY A 58 0.61 1.48 20.81
N ALA A 59 1.24 2.22 21.74
CA ALA A 59 1.94 3.47 21.46
C ALA A 59 3.14 3.27 20.53
N VAL A 60 3.90 2.18 20.68
CA VAL A 60 5.04 1.85 19.79
C VAL A 60 4.59 1.51 18.36
N VAL A 61 3.46 0.83 18.20
CA VAL A 61 2.86 0.60 16.88
C VAL A 61 2.35 1.92 16.29
N SER A 62 1.69 2.73 17.12
CA SER A 62 1.03 3.97 16.71
C SER A 62 2.02 5.08 16.34
N VAL A 63 3.12 5.26 17.08
CA VAL A 63 4.10 6.32 16.83
C VAL A 63 4.70 6.19 15.43
N PHE A 64 4.91 4.96 14.94
CA PHE A 64 5.38 4.71 13.58
C PHE A 64 4.39 5.25 12.54
N ALA A 65 3.09 4.98 12.71
CA ALA A 65 2.03 5.44 11.81
C ALA A 65 1.82 6.97 11.90
N VAL A 66 1.81 7.52 13.11
CA VAL A 66 1.69 8.97 13.35
C VAL A 66 2.85 9.72 12.70
N MET A 67 4.09 9.26 12.89
CA MET A 67 5.25 9.90 12.30
C MET A 67 5.26 9.80 10.77
N ARG A 68 4.70 8.73 10.18
CA ARG A 68 4.46 8.68 8.73
C ARG A 68 3.47 9.76 8.28
N LEU A 69 2.32 9.86 8.95
CA LEU A 69 1.29 10.84 8.63
C LEU A 69 1.82 12.28 8.74
N VAL A 70 2.58 12.58 9.80
CA VAL A 70 3.22 13.90 10.01
C VAL A 70 4.29 14.17 8.96
N ALA A 71 5.11 13.18 8.58
CA ALA A 71 6.20 13.37 7.63
C ALA A 71 5.71 13.53 6.18
N ASN A 72 4.65 12.82 5.77
CA ASN A 72 4.19 12.74 4.37
C ASN A 72 4.11 14.11 3.66
N PRO A 73 3.45 15.16 4.20
CA PRO A 73 3.35 16.47 3.52
C PRO A 73 4.69 17.14 3.22
N PHE A 74 5.72 16.88 4.04
CA PHE A 74 7.06 17.46 3.89
C PHE A 74 7.92 16.64 2.92
N VAL A 75 7.79 15.32 2.95
CA VAL A 75 8.55 14.40 2.09
C VAL A 75 8.35 14.73 0.61
N GLY A 76 7.14 15.09 0.20
CA GLY A 76 6.88 15.44 -1.20
C GLY A 76 7.78 16.57 -1.70
N ARG A 77 7.98 17.62 -0.89
CA ARG A 77 8.90 18.73 -1.22
C ARG A 77 10.35 18.28 -1.20
N LEU A 78 10.75 17.41 -0.27
CA LEU A 78 12.11 16.86 -0.22
C LEU A 78 12.43 16.06 -1.49
N VAL A 79 11.47 15.28 -1.98
CA VAL A 79 11.59 14.55 -3.26
C VAL A 79 11.74 15.53 -4.42
N ASP A 80 10.92 16.59 -4.45
CA ASP A 80 10.99 17.61 -5.51
C ASP A 80 12.32 18.41 -5.49
N LEU A 81 12.98 18.50 -4.34
CA LEU A 81 14.25 19.21 -4.16
C LEU A 81 15.46 18.31 -4.44
N ALA A 82 15.58 17.18 -3.74
CA ALA A 82 16.77 16.32 -3.76
C ALA A 82 16.68 15.13 -4.73
N GLY A 83 15.50 14.88 -5.31
CA GLY A 83 15.25 13.79 -6.23
C GLY A 83 14.82 12.49 -5.54
N GLU A 84 14.07 11.67 -6.28
CA GLU A 84 13.41 10.47 -5.78
C GLU A 84 14.43 9.44 -5.28
N ARG A 85 15.50 9.18 -6.05
CA ARG A 85 16.49 8.15 -5.71
C ARG A 85 17.23 8.46 -4.40
N VAL A 86 17.55 9.73 -4.15
CA VAL A 86 18.26 10.16 -2.93
C VAL A 86 17.34 10.03 -1.72
N ILE A 87 16.12 10.57 -1.82
CA ILE A 87 15.14 10.50 -0.72
C ILE A 87 14.73 9.04 -0.42
N LEU A 88 14.60 8.21 -1.45
CA LEU A 88 14.37 6.77 -1.29
C LEU A 88 15.48 6.10 -0.47
N ALA A 89 16.74 6.36 -0.82
CA ALA A 89 17.89 5.77 -0.14
C ALA A 89 18.04 6.26 1.30
N ILE A 90 17.86 7.57 1.55
CA ILE A 90 17.86 8.13 2.91
C ILE A 90 16.73 7.51 3.73
N GLY A 91 15.52 7.41 3.17
CA GLY A 91 14.38 6.79 3.83
C GLY A 91 14.67 5.35 4.24
N ILE A 92 15.15 4.52 3.31
CA ILE A 92 15.54 3.14 3.59
C ILE A 92 16.65 3.07 4.65
N GLY A 93 17.66 3.95 4.57
CA GLY A 93 18.75 4.01 5.54
C GLY A 93 18.28 4.36 6.96
N ILE A 94 17.35 5.32 7.09
CA ILE A 94 16.74 5.67 8.38
C ILE A 94 16.02 4.46 8.97
N VAL A 95 15.20 3.74 8.18
CA VAL A 95 14.49 2.55 8.68
C VAL A 95 15.46 1.43 9.04
N ALA A 96 16.52 1.23 8.24
CA ALA A 96 17.52 0.20 8.51
C ALA A 96 18.25 0.46 9.83
N LEU A 97 18.77 1.69 10.00
CA LEU A 97 19.50 2.08 11.20
C LEU A 97 18.60 2.07 12.43
N SER A 98 17.41 2.68 12.35
CA SER A 98 16.48 2.69 13.48
C SER A 98 16.04 1.29 13.88
N SER A 99 15.81 0.38 12.92
CA SER A 99 15.45 -1.01 13.21
C SER A 99 16.60 -1.76 13.88
N ALA A 100 17.84 -1.62 13.39
CA ALA A 100 19.00 -2.21 14.05
C ALA A 100 19.17 -1.71 15.49
N LEU A 101 18.99 -0.40 15.71
CA LEU A 101 19.06 0.20 17.04
C LEU A 101 17.90 -0.24 17.94
N VAL A 102 16.71 -0.52 17.40
CA VAL A 102 15.62 -1.14 18.18
C VAL A 102 16.05 -2.52 18.66
N GLY A 103 16.72 -3.31 17.82
CA GLY A 103 17.29 -4.60 18.23
C GLY A 103 18.37 -4.49 19.32
N LEU A 104 18.90 -3.30 19.58
CA LEU A 104 19.88 -3.01 20.64
C LEU A 104 19.29 -2.16 21.77
N ALA A 105 17.97 -1.94 21.80
CA ALA A 105 17.37 -1.03 22.77
C ALA A 105 17.37 -1.63 24.17
N ASP A 106 17.79 -0.82 25.15
CA ASP A 106 17.83 -1.17 26.58
C ASP A 106 16.66 -0.57 27.36
N SER A 107 15.86 0.30 26.72
CA SER A 107 14.69 0.91 27.35
C SER A 107 13.52 1.09 26.39
N TYR A 108 12.31 1.08 26.95
CA TYR A 108 11.08 1.37 26.23
C TYR A 108 11.14 2.69 25.43
N LEU A 109 11.68 3.75 26.03
CA LEU A 109 11.73 5.07 25.40
C LEU A 109 12.61 5.06 24.15
N GLN A 110 13.74 4.32 24.16
CA GLN A 110 14.56 4.13 22.96
C GLN A 110 13.76 3.46 21.84
N VAL A 111 13.03 2.38 22.15
CA VAL A 111 12.17 1.69 21.17
C VAL A 111 11.14 2.66 20.59
N LEU A 112 10.46 3.43 21.44
CA LEU A 112 9.43 4.40 21.02
C LEU A 112 10.01 5.46 20.06
N LEU A 113 11.14 6.08 20.42
CA LEU A 113 11.80 7.11 19.61
C LEU A 113 12.33 6.56 18.28
N LEU A 114 12.97 5.40 18.31
CA LEU A 114 13.52 4.76 17.11
C LEU A 114 12.42 4.29 16.17
N ARG A 115 11.29 3.78 16.69
CA ARG A 115 10.12 3.44 15.87
C ARG A 115 9.48 4.69 15.27
N GLY A 116 9.46 5.81 16.00
CA GLY A 116 9.08 7.11 15.45
C GLY A 116 9.97 7.55 14.27
N ALA A 117 11.30 7.46 14.43
CA ALA A 117 12.26 7.75 13.36
C ALA A 117 12.08 6.83 12.15
N GLY A 118 11.85 5.53 12.38
CA GLY A 118 11.50 4.57 11.33
C GLY A 118 10.22 4.94 10.57
N GLY A 119 9.24 5.56 11.23
CA GLY A 119 8.05 6.11 10.59
C GLY A 119 8.38 7.20 9.56
N ILE A 120 9.26 8.15 9.92
CA ILE A 120 9.73 9.18 8.99
C ILE A 120 10.43 8.54 7.77
N GLY A 121 11.35 7.61 8.01
CA GLY A 121 12.06 6.90 6.93
C GLY A 121 11.12 6.12 6.00
N SER A 122 10.07 5.52 6.57
CA SER A 122 9.03 4.81 5.81
C SER A 122 8.21 5.73 4.90
N ALA A 123 7.86 6.93 5.38
CA ALA A 123 7.22 7.96 4.55
C ALA A 123 8.12 8.40 3.39
N MET A 124 9.40 8.66 3.68
CA MET A 124 10.42 9.01 2.67
C MET A 124 10.53 7.95 1.58
N PHE A 125 10.66 6.68 1.97
CA PHE A 125 10.73 5.56 1.04
C PHE A 125 9.46 5.45 0.18
N SER A 126 8.28 5.42 0.80
CA SER A 126 7.02 5.13 0.08
C SER A 126 6.65 6.23 -0.93
N VAL A 127 6.81 7.51 -0.54
CA VAL A 127 6.55 8.64 -1.44
C VAL A 127 7.57 8.67 -2.58
N ALA A 128 8.86 8.54 -2.28
CA ALA A 128 9.91 8.58 -3.29
C ALA A 128 9.82 7.41 -4.27
N ALA A 129 9.56 6.19 -3.77
CA ALA A 129 9.40 5.00 -4.60
C ALA A 129 8.20 5.11 -5.55
N MET A 130 7.05 5.54 -5.05
CA MET A 130 5.86 5.72 -5.89
C MET A 130 6.03 6.88 -6.88
N THR A 131 6.67 7.97 -6.49
CA THR A 131 6.98 9.09 -7.42
C THR A 131 7.90 8.62 -8.55
N LEU A 132 8.99 7.91 -8.22
CA LEU A 132 9.90 7.35 -9.21
C LEU A 132 9.20 6.32 -10.10
N LEU A 133 8.34 5.48 -9.52
CA LEU A 133 7.56 4.49 -10.26
C LEU A 133 6.69 5.15 -11.33
N LEU A 134 5.97 6.22 -10.97
CA LEU A 134 5.09 6.95 -11.88
C LEU A 134 5.86 7.79 -12.91
N ALA A 135 7.04 8.30 -12.54
CA ALA A 135 7.94 9.03 -13.43
C ALA A 135 8.63 8.11 -14.46
N SER A 136 9.05 6.91 -14.04
CA SER A 136 9.69 5.91 -14.89
C SER A 136 8.71 5.03 -15.69
N SER A 137 7.41 5.34 -15.66
CA SER A 137 6.36 4.55 -16.34
C SER A 137 5.53 5.39 -17.30
N ASP A 138 5.47 4.95 -18.56
CA ASP A 138 4.58 5.54 -19.56
C ASP A 138 3.12 5.47 -19.10
N PRO A 139 2.30 6.51 -19.39
CA PRO A 139 0.87 6.50 -19.06
C PRO A 139 0.11 5.26 -19.55
N SER A 140 0.56 4.60 -20.62
CA SER A 140 -0.05 3.39 -21.19
C SER A 140 0.22 2.11 -20.39
N ILE A 141 1.18 2.13 -19.45
CA ILE A 141 1.60 0.95 -18.68
C ILE A 141 1.59 1.17 -17.15
N ARG A 142 1.13 2.34 -16.68
CA ARG A 142 1.17 2.73 -15.26
C ARG A 142 0.41 1.77 -14.36
N GLY A 143 -0.76 1.28 -14.78
CA GLY A 143 -1.55 0.32 -14.02
C GLY A 143 -0.78 -0.97 -13.79
N ARG A 144 -0.13 -1.50 -14.84
CA ARG A 144 0.77 -2.65 -14.72
C ARG A 144 1.98 -2.39 -13.82
N ALA A 145 2.61 -1.23 -13.94
CA ALA A 145 3.77 -0.87 -13.13
C ALA A 145 3.44 -0.79 -11.63
N VAL A 146 2.34 -0.09 -11.29
CA VAL A 146 1.81 -0.05 -9.92
C VAL A 146 1.42 -1.45 -9.44
N GLY A 147 0.75 -2.25 -10.27
CA GLY A 147 0.38 -3.61 -9.92
C GLY A 147 1.58 -4.48 -9.55
N PHE A 148 2.68 -4.38 -10.30
CA PHE A 148 3.91 -5.11 -10.00
C PHE A 148 4.56 -4.63 -8.69
N TYR A 149 4.65 -3.32 -8.48
CA TYR A 149 5.18 -2.72 -7.25
C TYR A 149 4.38 -3.18 -6.01
N GLN A 150 3.05 -3.14 -6.08
CA GLN A 150 2.17 -3.61 -5.02
C GLN A 150 2.26 -5.13 -4.80
N GLY A 151 2.52 -5.89 -5.86
CA GLY A 151 2.79 -7.34 -5.77
C GLY A 151 4.02 -7.64 -4.93
N GLY A 152 5.08 -6.85 -5.07
CA GLY A 152 6.25 -6.93 -4.19
C GLY A 152 5.86 -6.80 -2.71
N PHE A 153 5.11 -5.76 -2.36
CA PHE A 153 4.60 -5.60 -0.98
C PHE A 153 3.78 -6.79 -0.51
N LEU A 154 2.79 -7.22 -1.28
CA LEU A 154 1.90 -8.30 -0.84
C LEU A 154 2.66 -9.60 -0.58
N ILE A 155 3.53 -10.00 -1.51
CA ILE A 155 4.31 -11.24 -1.36
C ILE A 155 5.29 -11.12 -0.19
N GLY A 156 5.98 -9.99 -0.04
CA GLY A 156 6.88 -9.75 1.09
C GLY A 156 6.14 -9.78 2.43
N GLY A 157 4.96 -9.15 2.50
CA GLY A 157 4.14 -9.09 3.70
C GLY A 157 3.57 -10.45 4.12
N MET A 158 3.33 -11.35 3.17
CA MET A 158 2.94 -12.74 3.49
C MET A 158 4.11 -13.57 3.99
N ALA A 159 5.29 -13.41 3.39
CA ALA A 159 6.49 -14.15 3.79
C ALA A 159 7.05 -13.67 5.14
N GLY A 160 6.88 -12.39 5.47
CA GLY A 160 7.47 -11.74 6.65
C GLY A 160 7.12 -12.43 7.98
N PRO A 161 5.85 -12.57 8.37
CA PRO A 161 5.48 -13.17 9.65
C PRO A 161 5.98 -14.61 9.82
N ALA A 162 6.02 -15.41 8.76
CA ALA A 162 6.56 -16.76 8.80
C ALA A 162 8.06 -16.76 9.14
N VAL A 163 8.84 -15.89 8.49
CA VAL A 163 10.26 -15.71 8.81
C VAL A 163 10.45 -15.12 10.22
N GLY A 164 9.60 -14.17 10.62
CA GLY A 164 9.66 -13.54 11.94
C GLY A 164 9.39 -14.50 13.08
N GLY A 165 8.43 -15.41 12.92
CA GLY A 165 8.15 -16.48 13.88
C GLY A 165 9.39 -17.38 14.09
N LEU A 166 10.03 -17.82 13.00
CA LEU A 166 11.24 -18.64 13.08
C LEU A 166 12.41 -17.90 13.76
N LEU A 167 12.65 -16.64 13.38
CA LEU A 167 13.73 -15.84 13.96
C LEU A 167 13.50 -15.52 15.44
N SER A 168 12.24 -15.30 15.85
CA SER A 168 11.90 -15.04 17.24
C SER A 168 12.18 -16.23 18.17
N GLY A 169 12.19 -17.45 17.63
CA GLY A 169 12.60 -18.66 18.36
C GLY A 169 14.11 -18.72 18.65
N ILE A 170 14.92 -17.98 17.89
CA ILE A 170 16.37 -17.85 18.14
C ILE A 170 16.62 -16.72 19.14
N SER A 171 16.03 -15.56 18.90
CA SER A 171 16.11 -14.39 19.78
C SER A 171 15.03 -13.37 19.42
N LEU A 172 14.45 -12.70 20.41
CA LEU A 172 13.52 -11.59 20.20
C LEU A 172 14.16 -10.40 19.46
N HIS A 173 15.50 -10.29 19.46
CA HIS A 173 16.24 -9.23 18.80
C HIS A 173 16.54 -9.53 17.32
N ALA A 174 16.66 -10.82 16.95
CA ALA A 174 17.06 -11.25 15.60
C ALA A 174 16.17 -10.71 14.46
N PRO A 175 14.83 -10.65 14.60
CA PRO A 175 13.93 -10.04 13.61
C PRO A 175 14.29 -8.60 13.22
N PHE A 176 14.77 -7.79 14.18
CA PHE A 176 15.13 -6.39 13.93
C PHE A 176 16.43 -6.25 13.13
N PHE A 177 17.43 -7.07 13.43
CA PHE A 177 18.67 -7.12 12.64
C PHE A 177 18.45 -7.70 11.25
N PHE A 178 17.60 -8.72 11.13
CA PHE A 178 17.19 -9.25 9.83
C PHE A 178 16.51 -8.16 8.99
N TYR A 179 15.58 -7.41 9.59
CA TYR A 179 14.95 -6.29 8.90
C TYR A 179 15.98 -5.25 8.44
N ALA A 180 16.88 -4.82 9.33
CA ALA A 180 17.95 -3.89 8.97
C ALA A 180 18.80 -4.41 7.80
N GLY A 181 19.20 -5.68 7.82
CA GLY A 181 19.96 -6.32 6.74
C GLY A 181 19.21 -6.33 5.41
N THR A 182 17.92 -6.71 5.41
CA THR A 182 17.09 -6.69 4.18
C THR A 182 16.95 -5.28 3.61
N LEU A 183 16.87 -4.25 4.47
CA LEU A 183 16.82 -2.86 4.04
C LEU A 183 18.15 -2.35 3.50
N VAL A 184 19.29 -2.77 4.06
CA VAL A 184 20.61 -2.45 3.49
C VAL A 184 20.73 -3.05 2.08
N VAL A 185 20.29 -4.30 1.88
CA VAL A 185 20.25 -4.92 0.55
C VAL A 185 19.31 -4.15 -0.38
N ALA A 186 18.09 -3.84 0.07
CA ALA A 186 17.11 -3.10 -0.74
C ALA A 186 17.61 -1.70 -1.12
N GLY A 187 18.21 -0.98 -0.18
CA GLY A 187 18.81 0.35 -0.38
C GLY A 187 20.01 0.29 -1.30
N GLY A 188 20.89 -0.70 -1.12
CA GLY A 188 22.03 -0.95 -2.00
C GLY A 188 21.62 -1.28 -3.44
N VAL A 189 20.61 -2.14 -3.61
CA VAL A 189 20.01 -2.46 -4.91
C VAL A 189 19.38 -1.22 -5.55
N GLY A 190 18.62 -0.44 -4.78
CA GLY A 190 18.03 0.81 -5.24
C GLY A 190 19.10 1.82 -5.68
N LEU A 191 20.15 2.01 -4.87
CA LEU A 191 21.26 2.89 -5.18
C LEU A 191 22.12 2.38 -6.33
N ALA A 192 22.29 1.07 -6.54
CA ALA A 192 23.13 0.57 -7.62
C ALA A 192 22.37 0.52 -8.96
N LEU A 193 21.08 0.17 -8.93
CA LEU A 193 20.36 -0.22 -10.14
C LEU A 193 19.32 0.79 -10.64
N LEU A 194 18.80 1.70 -9.80
CA LEU A 194 17.87 2.74 -10.24
C LEU A 194 18.63 3.78 -11.05
N ARG A 195 18.11 4.18 -12.21
CA ARG A 195 18.75 5.24 -13.02
C ARG A 195 18.76 6.56 -12.25
N ARG A 196 19.85 7.32 -12.36
CA ARG A 196 19.82 8.75 -12.02
C ARG A 196 19.02 9.41 -13.12
N HIS A 197 17.82 9.89 -12.81
CA HIS A 197 17.15 10.82 -13.70
C HIS A 197 17.83 12.16 -13.49
N ASP A 198 18.79 12.51 -14.35
CA ASP A 198 19.29 13.87 -14.37
C ASP A 198 18.11 14.80 -14.71
N ARG A 199 17.85 15.75 -13.80
CA ARG A 199 16.79 16.77 -13.99
C ARG A 199 16.97 17.52 -15.33
N SER A 200 18.16 17.48 -15.92
CA SER A 200 18.51 18.11 -17.20
C SER A 200 18.21 17.26 -18.44
N GLU A 201 18.17 15.92 -18.35
CA GLU A 201 18.06 15.06 -19.54
C GLU A 201 16.62 14.87 -20.01
N VAL A 202 15.63 15.06 -19.14
CA VAL A 202 14.23 15.00 -19.53
C VAL A 202 13.67 16.41 -19.70
N LYS A 203 14.18 17.11 -20.73
CA LYS A 203 13.48 18.20 -21.40
C LYS A 203 12.22 17.65 -22.11
N SER A 204 11.27 17.10 -21.36
CA SER A 204 9.93 16.85 -21.88
C SER A 204 9.17 18.17 -21.90
N ALA A 205 8.53 18.44 -23.03
CA ALA A 205 7.97 19.72 -23.46
C ALA A 205 6.82 20.29 -22.61
N GLU A 206 6.40 19.60 -21.54
CA GLU A 206 5.29 20.06 -20.69
C GLU A 206 5.78 20.53 -19.31
N PRO A 207 5.51 21.79 -18.92
CA PRO A 207 5.87 22.32 -17.62
C PRO A 207 5.17 21.56 -16.49
N ALA A 208 5.84 21.43 -15.35
CA ALA A 208 5.25 20.80 -14.16
C ALA A 208 3.94 21.50 -13.78
N ARG A 209 2.83 20.74 -13.76
CA ARG A 209 1.52 21.28 -13.37
C ARG A 209 1.60 21.78 -11.92
N PRO A 210 1.24 23.03 -11.64
CA PRO A 210 1.28 23.53 -10.27
C PRO A 210 0.36 22.69 -9.40
N PHE A 211 0.79 22.41 -8.16
CA PHE A 211 0.08 21.49 -7.27
C PHE A 211 -1.40 21.87 -7.06
N ARG A 212 -1.70 23.17 -7.06
CA ARG A 212 -3.08 23.69 -6.97
C ARG A 212 -4.00 23.19 -8.09
N ASP A 213 -3.48 22.99 -9.29
CA ASP A 213 -4.26 22.48 -10.42
C ASP A 213 -4.45 20.98 -10.31
N VAL A 214 -3.46 20.25 -9.78
CA VAL A 214 -3.57 18.83 -9.49
C VAL A 214 -4.65 18.57 -8.43
N LEU A 215 -4.74 19.41 -7.38
CA LEU A 215 -5.80 19.34 -6.37
C LEU A 215 -7.21 19.54 -6.96
N ARG A 216 -7.33 20.26 -8.06
CA ARG A 216 -8.61 20.52 -8.76
C ARG A 216 -8.94 19.45 -9.80
N ASP A 217 -7.98 18.60 -10.16
CA ASP A 217 -8.18 17.52 -11.12
C ASP A 217 -9.13 16.45 -10.56
N ARG A 218 -10.21 16.17 -11.29
CA ARG A 218 -11.21 15.18 -10.88
C ARG A 218 -10.64 13.77 -10.73
N ARG A 219 -9.60 13.43 -11.50
CA ARG A 219 -8.91 12.13 -11.40
C ARG A 219 -8.17 12.01 -10.08
N TYR A 220 -7.50 13.09 -9.67
CA TYR A 220 -6.77 13.16 -8.42
C TYR A 220 -7.72 13.16 -7.22
N GLN A 221 -8.79 13.96 -7.25
CA GLN A 221 -9.81 13.97 -6.20
C GLN A 221 -10.46 12.58 -6.00
N ALA A 222 -10.78 11.89 -7.11
CA ALA A 222 -11.31 10.53 -7.05
C ALA A 222 -10.29 9.55 -6.47
N ALA A 223 -9.00 9.69 -6.83
CA ALA A 223 -7.93 8.88 -6.26
C ALA A 223 -7.76 9.12 -4.76
N LEU A 224 -7.84 10.36 -4.28
CA LEU A 224 -7.77 10.69 -2.85
C LEU A 224 -8.91 10.03 -2.06
N LEU A 225 -10.16 10.18 -2.53
CA LEU A 225 -11.32 9.58 -1.86
C LEU A 225 -11.27 8.06 -1.88
N ALA A 226 -10.85 7.47 -2.99
CA ALA A 226 -10.59 6.04 -3.11
C ALA A 226 -9.52 5.58 -2.10
N ASN A 227 -8.42 6.32 -1.95
CA ASN A 227 -7.35 5.96 -1.03
C ASN A 227 -7.77 6.10 0.44
N LEU A 228 -8.56 7.12 0.77
CA LEU A 228 -9.15 7.28 2.10
C LEU A 228 -10.07 6.09 2.44
N ALA A 229 -10.98 5.76 1.53
CA ALA A 229 -11.92 4.66 1.70
C ALA A 229 -11.18 3.31 1.81
N GLN A 230 -10.09 3.12 1.06
CA GLN A 230 -9.25 1.93 1.14
C GLN A 230 -8.51 1.84 2.48
N GLY A 231 -7.90 2.93 2.96
CA GLY A 231 -7.23 2.97 4.26
C GLY A 231 -8.20 2.67 5.41
N TRP A 232 -9.37 3.33 5.40
CA TRP A 232 -10.44 3.11 6.37
C TRP A 232 -10.97 1.68 6.36
N SER A 233 -11.27 1.15 5.18
CA SER A 233 -11.87 -0.19 5.06
C SER A 233 -10.85 -1.29 5.32
N ALA A 234 -9.65 -1.19 4.75
CA ALA A 234 -8.65 -2.26 4.83
C ALA A 234 -7.97 -2.35 6.20
N MET A 235 -7.52 -1.22 6.76
CA MET A 235 -6.80 -1.18 8.04
C MET A 235 -7.73 -0.86 9.21
N GLY A 236 -8.74 -0.02 9.00
CA GLY A 236 -9.71 0.34 10.03
C GLY A 236 -10.69 -0.78 10.34
N VAL A 237 -11.68 -0.93 9.47
CA VAL A 237 -12.80 -1.86 9.70
C VAL A 237 -12.34 -3.32 9.58
N ARG A 238 -11.69 -3.69 8.48
CA ARG A 238 -11.42 -5.09 8.15
C ARG A 238 -10.40 -5.73 9.10
N THR A 239 -9.24 -5.11 9.29
CA THR A 239 -8.19 -5.67 10.16
C THR A 239 -8.60 -5.68 11.63
N ALA A 240 -9.33 -4.66 12.11
CA ALA A 240 -9.74 -4.60 13.51
C ALA A 240 -10.93 -5.52 13.83
N LEU A 241 -11.96 -5.56 12.97
CA LEU A 241 -13.25 -6.17 13.34
C LEU A 241 -13.46 -7.59 12.84
N ILE A 242 -12.80 -8.04 11.77
CA ILE A 242 -12.98 -9.42 11.29
C ILE A 242 -12.50 -10.48 12.29
N PRO A 243 -11.35 -10.32 12.96
CA PRO A 243 -10.94 -11.26 14.02
C PRO A 243 -12.02 -11.36 15.12
N VAL A 244 -12.57 -10.22 15.53
CA VAL A 244 -13.61 -10.15 16.56
C VAL A 244 -14.91 -10.79 16.09
N LEU A 245 -15.36 -10.50 14.87
CA LEU A 245 -16.57 -11.09 14.27
C LEU A 245 -16.47 -12.61 14.16
N VAL A 246 -15.30 -13.16 13.80
CA VAL A 246 -15.07 -14.61 13.72
C VAL A 246 -15.25 -15.28 15.08
N VAL A 247 -14.70 -14.70 16.14
CA VAL A 247 -14.74 -15.30 17.48
C VAL A 247 -16.09 -15.06 18.16
N GLU A 248 -16.63 -13.84 18.09
CA GLU A 248 -17.82 -13.46 18.86
C GLU A 248 -19.13 -13.82 18.15
N SER A 249 -19.23 -13.53 16.84
CA SER A 249 -20.47 -13.75 16.09
C SER A 249 -20.53 -15.14 15.46
N LEU A 250 -19.46 -15.56 14.80
CA LEU A 250 -19.39 -16.86 14.13
C LEU A 250 -18.98 -18.01 15.07
N ARG A 251 -18.54 -17.71 16.29
CA ARG A 251 -18.04 -18.69 17.29
C ARG A 251 -16.98 -19.64 16.73
N GLY A 252 -16.17 -19.15 15.80
CA GLY A 252 -15.09 -19.89 15.17
C GLY A 252 -13.78 -19.76 15.95
N GLU A 253 -12.87 -20.71 15.72
CA GLU A 253 -11.51 -20.60 16.26
C GLU A 253 -10.75 -19.41 15.63
N PRO A 254 -9.87 -18.73 16.39
CA PRO A 254 -9.05 -17.61 15.87
C PRO A 254 -8.22 -17.95 14.62
N ALA A 255 -7.88 -19.23 14.43
CA ALA A 255 -7.14 -19.71 13.26
C ALA A 255 -7.88 -19.41 11.93
N TRP A 256 -9.22 -19.38 11.95
CA TRP A 256 -10.03 -19.13 10.75
C TRP A 256 -9.84 -17.71 10.19
N THR A 257 -9.59 -16.72 11.03
CA THR A 257 -9.26 -15.36 10.58
C THR A 257 -7.98 -15.35 9.74
N GLY A 258 -6.97 -16.10 10.21
CA GLY A 258 -5.70 -16.25 9.48
C GLY A 258 -5.89 -16.93 8.12
N ILE A 259 -6.65 -18.03 8.09
CA ILE A 259 -6.98 -18.75 6.84
C ILE A 259 -7.72 -17.82 5.87
N ALA A 260 -8.74 -17.10 6.34
CA ALA A 260 -9.55 -16.25 5.50
C ALA A 260 -8.75 -15.10 4.88
N PHE A 261 -7.88 -14.45 5.66
CA PHE A 261 -6.99 -13.42 5.11
C PHE A 261 -5.93 -13.98 4.17
N ALA A 262 -5.38 -15.18 4.44
CA ALA A 262 -4.41 -15.82 3.57
C ALA A 262 -5.00 -16.14 2.19
N VAL A 263 -6.20 -16.76 2.16
CA VAL A 263 -6.90 -17.06 0.90
C VAL A 263 -7.20 -15.78 0.12
N ALA A 264 -7.74 -14.76 0.79
CA ALA A 264 -8.02 -13.46 0.17
C ALA A 264 -6.77 -12.78 -0.38
N ALA A 265 -5.63 -12.89 0.30
CA ALA A 265 -4.37 -12.31 -0.11
C ALA A 265 -3.77 -13.04 -1.34
N VAL A 266 -3.90 -14.36 -1.42
CA VAL A 266 -3.55 -15.14 -2.62
C VAL A 266 -4.39 -14.68 -3.81
N VAL A 267 -5.72 -14.56 -3.63
CA VAL A 267 -6.62 -14.08 -4.69
C VAL A 267 -6.24 -12.66 -5.13
N GLN A 268 -5.97 -11.76 -4.18
CA GLN A 268 -5.51 -10.40 -4.48
C GLN A 268 -4.21 -10.40 -5.30
N THR A 269 -3.25 -11.25 -4.94
CA THR A 269 -1.95 -11.34 -5.60
C THR A 269 -2.10 -11.83 -7.05
N LEU A 270 -2.91 -12.87 -7.27
CA LEU A 270 -3.23 -13.36 -8.61
C LEU A 270 -3.99 -12.31 -9.45
N ALA A 271 -4.81 -11.48 -8.81
CA ALA A 271 -5.59 -10.44 -9.46
C ALA A 271 -4.77 -9.17 -9.82
N LEU A 272 -3.59 -8.94 -9.24
CA LEU A 272 -2.79 -7.72 -9.50
C LEU A 272 -2.38 -7.54 -10.97
N VAL A 273 -1.91 -8.61 -11.61
CA VAL A 273 -1.50 -8.55 -13.02
C VAL A 273 -2.68 -8.26 -13.96
N PRO A 274 -3.81 -8.99 -13.91
CA PRO A 274 -4.95 -8.67 -14.73
C PRO A 274 -5.57 -7.31 -14.37
N ALA A 275 -5.56 -6.90 -13.09
CA ALA A 275 -6.02 -5.59 -12.67
C ALA A 275 -5.18 -4.46 -13.31
N GLY A 276 -3.85 -4.55 -13.23
CA GLY A 276 -2.97 -3.55 -13.84
C GLY A 276 -3.18 -3.40 -15.34
N ARG A 277 -3.38 -4.53 -16.05
CA ARG A 277 -3.71 -4.52 -17.48
C ARG A 277 -5.05 -3.90 -17.78
N PHE A 278 -6.08 -4.25 -17.03
CA PHE A 278 -7.42 -3.70 -17.20
C PHE A 278 -7.42 -2.18 -16.97
N VAL A 279 -6.69 -1.70 -15.95
CA VAL A 279 -6.51 -0.27 -15.69
C VAL A 279 -5.87 0.44 -16.87
N ASP A 280 -4.89 -0.19 -17.52
CA ASP A 280 -4.20 0.36 -18.69
C ASP A 280 -5.05 0.30 -19.98
N THR A 281 -5.82 -0.77 -20.19
CA THR A 281 -6.54 -1.01 -21.45
C THR A 281 -7.99 -0.59 -21.45
N VAL A 282 -8.72 -0.69 -20.33
CA VAL A 282 -10.14 -0.29 -20.22
C VAL A 282 -10.26 1.09 -19.59
N GLY A 283 -9.27 1.45 -18.77
CA GLY A 283 -9.13 2.76 -18.18
C GLY A 283 -9.35 2.79 -16.66
N ARG A 284 -8.93 3.91 -16.07
CA ARG A 284 -8.85 4.10 -14.62
C ARG A 284 -10.24 4.25 -13.99
N ARG A 285 -11.12 5.04 -14.63
CA ARG A 285 -12.49 5.28 -14.16
C ARG A 285 -13.30 3.99 -13.95
N PRO A 286 -13.49 3.10 -14.97
CA PRO A 286 -14.29 1.89 -14.77
C PRO A 286 -13.67 0.96 -13.73
N ALA A 287 -12.34 0.90 -13.62
CA ALA A 287 -11.65 0.13 -12.59
C ALA A 287 -11.96 0.64 -11.17
N ILE A 288 -11.89 1.96 -10.93
CA ILE A 288 -12.22 2.54 -9.61
C ILE A 288 -13.71 2.34 -9.31
N VAL A 289 -14.61 2.67 -10.25
CA VAL A 289 -16.06 2.54 -10.05
C VAL A 289 -16.45 1.11 -9.68
N ALA A 290 -16.04 0.13 -10.51
CA ALA A 290 -16.44 -1.26 -10.32
C ALA A 290 -15.84 -1.86 -9.03
N SER A 291 -14.54 -1.66 -8.79
CA SER A 291 -13.88 -2.25 -7.62
C SER A 291 -14.40 -1.69 -6.31
N PHE A 292 -14.60 -0.37 -6.21
CA PHE A 292 -15.16 0.24 -5.00
C PHE A 292 -16.64 -0.08 -4.80
N ALA A 293 -17.43 -0.23 -5.88
CA ALA A 293 -18.82 -0.69 -5.76
C ALA A 293 -18.90 -2.13 -5.21
N VAL A 294 -18.10 -3.04 -5.78
CA VAL A 294 -18.00 -4.43 -5.28
C VAL A 294 -17.52 -4.44 -3.83
N GLY A 295 -16.48 -3.66 -3.51
CA GLY A 295 -15.97 -3.55 -2.15
C GLY A 295 -16.99 -3.03 -1.15
N ALA A 296 -17.80 -2.03 -1.53
CA ALA A 296 -18.89 -1.52 -0.70
C ALA A 296 -19.92 -2.62 -0.39
N VAL A 297 -20.41 -3.32 -1.42
CA VAL A 297 -21.37 -4.42 -1.27
C VAL A 297 -20.81 -5.53 -0.38
N VAL A 298 -19.54 -5.89 -0.56
CA VAL A 298 -18.90 -6.89 0.30
C VAL A 298 -18.82 -6.40 1.75
N MET A 299 -18.42 -5.15 1.99
CA MET A 299 -18.30 -4.61 3.35
C MET A 299 -19.64 -4.62 4.09
N ILE A 300 -20.74 -4.22 3.45
CA ILE A 300 -22.06 -4.26 4.12
C ILE A 300 -22.61 -5.69 4.28
N ALA A 301 -22.17 -6.65 3.47
CA ALA A 301 -22.61 -8.04 3.57
C ALA A 301 -21.91 -8.81 4.71
N ILE A 302 -20.63 -8.51 5.01
CA ILE A 302 -19.84 -9.19 6.05
C ILE A 302 -20.53 -9.30 7.42
N PRO A 303 -21.14 -8.25 8.01
CA PRO A 303 -21.74 -8.36 9.34
C PRO A 303 -22.95 -9.30 9.42
N PHE A 304 -23.50 -9.75 8.28
CA PHE A 304 -24.67 -10.63 8.20
C PHE A 304 -24.32 -12.06 7.76
N VAL A 305 -23.04 -12.43 7.78
CA VAL A 305 -22.63 -13.79 7.43
C VAL A 305 -22.88 -14.75 8.60
N ASP A 306 -23.44 -15.92 8.29
CA ASP A 306 -23.69 -16.99 9.28
C ASP A 306 -22.68 -18.15 9.14
N SER A 307 -21.71 -18.04 8.23
CA SER A 307 -20.77 -19.11 7.90
C SER A 307 -19.37 -18.59 7.60
N LEU A 308 -18.36 -19.29 8.15
CA LEU A 308 -16.94 -19.02 7.90
C LEU A 308 -16.59 -19.15 6.40
N TRP A 309 -17.21 -20.09 5.69
CA TRP A 309 -16.98 -20.27 4.26
C TRP A 309 -17.51 -19.08 3.45
N LEU A 310 -18.68 -18.56 3.80
CA LEU A 310 -19.22 -17.36 3.16
C LEU A 310 -18.33 -16.14 3.43
N LEU A 311 -17.80 -16.00 4.65
CA LEU A 311 -16.83 -14.95 4.97
C LEU A 311 -15.56 -15.06 4.11
N ILE A 312 -15.01 -16.27 3.92
CA ILE A 312 -13.84 -16.51 3.05
C ILE A 312 -14.14 -16.13 1.60
N VAL A 313 -15.32 -16.48 1.08
CA VAL A 313 -15.76 -16.12 -0.27
C VAL A 313 -15.85 -14.60 -0.41
N LEU A 314 -16.53 -13.92 0.52
CA LEU A 314 -16.64 -12.46 0.51
C LEU A 314 -15.27 -11.78 0.58
N LEU A 315 -14.37 -12.24 1.44
CA LEU A 315 -13.02 -11.69 1.54
C LEU A 315 -12.17 -11.96 0.31
N SER A 316 -12.41 -13.07 -0.38
CA SER A 316 -11.77 -13.38 -1.66
C SER A 316 -12.25 -12.46 -2.77
N VAL A 317 -13.57 -12.18 -2.83
CA VAL A 317 -14.15 -11.18 -3.73
C VAL A 317 -13.59 -9.79 -3.43
N TYR A 318 -13.49 -9.41 -2.15
CA TYR A 318 -12.83 -8.17 -1.73
C TYR A 318 -11.36 -8.15 -2.14
N GLY A 319 -10.63 -9.25 -1.98
CA GLY A 319 -9.22 -9.37 -2.38
C GLY A 319 -9.02 -9.12 -3.88
N ALA A 320 -9.86 -9.73 -4.72
CA ALA A 320 -9.88 -9.47 -6.15
C ALA A 320 -10.16 -7.99 -6.47
N ALA A 321 -11.15 -7.38 -5.82
CA ALA A 321 -11.46 -5.96 -5.99
C ALA A 321 -10.33 -5.05 -5.47
N ALA A 322 -9.69 -5.41 -4.36
CA ALA A 322 -8.62 -4.65 -3.73
C ALA A 322 -7.36 -4.54 -4.61
N ALA A 323 -7.13 -5.49 -5.51
CA ALA A 323 -6.08 -5.37 -6.53
C ALA A 323 -6.30 -4.15 -7.44
N PHE A 324 -7.55 -3.83 -7.78
CA PHE A 324 -7.92 -2.63 -8.54
C PHE A 324 -7.92 -1.37 -7.67
N MET A 325 -8.34 -1.48 -6.40
CA MET A 325 -8.37 -0.35 -5.45
C MET A 325 -6.98 0.23 -5.17
N GLY A 326 -5.91 -0.58 -5.24
CA GLY A 326 -4.55 -0.08 -5.14
C GLY A 326 -3.98 0.46 -6.46
N THR A 327 -4.27 -0.22 -7.57
CA THR A 327 -3.64 0.06 -8.87
C THR A 327 -4.25 1.26 -9.59
N ALA A 328 -5.58 1.36 -9.64
CA ALA A 328 -6.27 2.38 -10.43
C ALA A 328 -6.16 3.80 -9.84
N PRO A 329 -6.33 4.02 -8.51
CA PRO A 329 -6.12 5.32 -7.89
C PRO A 329 -4.68 5.81 -8.01
N ALA A 330 -3.69 4.97 -7.72
CA ALA A 330 -2.28 5.35 -7.82
C ALA A 330 -1.87 5.69 -9.26
N ALA A 331 -2.34 4.93 -10.26
CA ALA A 331 -2.13 5.30 -11.67
C ALA A 331 -2.80 6.64 -12.03
N SER A 332 -4.00 6.91 -11.47
CA SER A 332 -4.72 8.18 -11.68
C SER A 332 -3.99 9.38 -11.08
N VAL A 333 -3.26 9.20 -9.97
CA VAL A 333 -2.37 10.23 -9.42
C VAL A 333 -1.27 10.58 -10.42
N GLY A 334 -0.62 9.58 -11.00
CA GLY A 334 0.37 9.79 -12.06
C GLY A 334 -0.20 10.52 -13.26
N ASP A 335 -1.42 10.19 -13.69
CA ASP A 335 -2.10 10.83 -14.81
C ASP A 335 -2.47 12.30 -14.52
N ALA A 336 -2.86 12.62 -13.29
CA ALA A 336 -3.21 13.98 -12.89
C ALA A 336 -1.97 14.87 -12.67
N ALA A 337 -0.92 14.31 -12.05
CA ALA A 337 0.32 15.00 -11.75
C ALA A 337 1.27 15.11 -12.96
N GLY A 338 0.98 14.43 -14.08
CA GLY A 338 1.87 14.41 -15.24
C GLY A 338 3.12 13.55 -15.04
N GLY A 339 3.05 12.55 -14.15
CA GLY A 339 4.18 11.68 -13.80
C GLY A 339 5.30 12.35 -13.01
N ARG A 340 5.15 13.62 -12.61
CA ARG A 340 6.15 14.39 -11.85
C ARG A 340 5.51 15.00 -10.61
N GLY A 341 6.24 15.00 -9.51
CA GLY A 341 5.83 15.66 -8.27
C GLY A 341 5.68 14.69 -7.11
N GLY A 342 6.59 14.79 -6.15
CA GLY A 342 6.49 14.11 -4.88
C GLY A 342 5.32 14.62 -4.05
N GLN A 343 4.92 15.88 -4.20
CA GLN A 343 3.84 16.48 -3.40
C GLN A 343 2.45 15.83 -3.63
N PRO A 344 1.96 15.58 -4.87
CA PRO A 344 0.74 14.79 -5.10
C PRO A 344 0.79 13.39 -4.49
N VAL A 345 1.91 12.69 -4.63
CA VAL A 345 2.07 11.33 -4.09
C VAL A 345 2.08 11.34 -2.57
N ALA A 346 2.76 12.32 -1.96
CA ALA A 346 2.77 12.53 -0.51
C ALA A 346 1.38 12.74 0.07
N VAL A 347 0.58 13.64 -0.54
CA VAL A 347 -0.79 13.89 -0.08
C VAL A 347 -1.67 12.67 -0.30
N PHE A 348 -1.51 11.97 -1.42
CA PHE A 348 -2.21 10.71 -1.67
C PHE A 348 -1.92 9.68 -0.56
N GLN A 349 -0.67 9.46 -0.19
CA GLN A 349 -0.29 8.54 0.89
C GLN A 349 -0.81 9.00 2.26
N ALA A 350 -0.69 10.30 2.58
CA ALA A 350 -1.18 10.86 3.83
C ALA A 350 -2.68 10.62 4.04
N VAL A 351 -3.48 10.71 2.97
CA VAL A 351 -4.93 10.48 3.03
C VAL A 351 -5.26 9.02 3.36
N ALA A 352 -4.52 8.04 2.82
CA ALA A 352 -4.69 6.64 3.23
C ALA A 352 -4.24 6.41 4.67
N ASP A 353 -3.09 6.96 5.07
CA ASP A 353 -2.57 6.83 6.43
C ASP A 353 -3.55 7.41 7.46
N ALA A 354 -4.20 8.55 7.16
CA ALA A 354 -5.24 9.11 8.00
C ALA A 354 -6.44 8.16 8.15
N GLY A 355 -6.91 7.56 7.04
CA GLY A 355 -7.98 6.56 7.08
C GLY A 355 -7.60 5.32 7.89
N ALA A 356 -6.35 4.86 7.78
CA ALA A 356 -5.84 3.70 8.50
C ALA A 356 -5.64 3.94 10.01
N ILE A 357 -5.38 5.18 10.43
CA ILE A 357 -5.21 5.55 11.85
C ILE A 357 -6.56 5.84 12.51
N VAL A 358 -7.43 6.60 11.84
CA VAL A 358 -8.74 6.99 12.40
C VAL A 358 -9.76 5.86 12.30
N GLY A 359 -9.69 5.05 11.24
CA GLY A 359 -10.63 3.98 10.94
C GLY A 359 -10.82 2.95 12.07
N PRO A 360 -9.75 2.36 12.66
CA PRO A 360 -9.91 1.37 13.73
C PRO A 360 -10.59 1.95 14.97
N LEU A 361 -10.23 3.18 15.36
CA LEU A 361 -10.79 3.87 16.53
C LEU A 361 -12.28 4.14 16.32
N ALA A 362 -12.64 4.68 15.16
CA ALA A 362 -14.03 4.94 14.81
C ALA A 362 -14.83 3.64 14.66
N ALA A 363 -14.24 2.60 14.07
CA ALA A 363 -14.88 1.30 13.91
C ALA A 363 -15.20 0.66 15.27
N GLY A 364 -14.27 0.69 16.23
CA GLY A 364 -14.53 0.22 17.60
C GLY A 364 -15.68 0.97 18.26
N LEU A 365 -15.64 2.31 18.26
CA LEU A 365 -16.71 3.14 18.83
C LEU A 365 -18.09 2.88 18.18
N LEU A 366 -18.13 2.64 16.86
CA LEU A 366 -19.35 2.30 16.15
C LEU A 366 -19.89 0.92 16.54
N VAL A 367 -19.01 -0.07 16.77
CA VAL A 367 -19.42 -1.38 17.27
C VAL A 367 -19.97 -1.28 18.69
N ASP A 368 -19.30 -0.56 19.58
CA ASP A 368 -19.73 -0.41 20.97
C ASP A 368 -21.11 0.28 21.06
N ALA A 369 -21.36 1.28 20.20
CA ALA A 369 -22.60 2.06 20.23
C ALA A 369 -23.75 1.42 19.44
N PHE A 370 -23.47 0.77 18.30
CA PHE A 370 -24.50 0.36 17.32
C PHE A 370 -24.28 -1.04 16.72
N GLY A 371 -23.25 -1.76 17.15
CA GLY A 371 -22.91 -3.12 16.68
C GLY A 371 -22.14 -3.16 15.36
N PHE A 372 -21.77 -4.39 14.94
CA PHE A 372 -21.00 -4.64 13.72
C PHE A 372 -21.57 -3.97 12.45
N PRO A 373 -22.90 -4.01 12.17
CA PRO A 373 -23.45 -3.41 10.96
C PRO A 373 -23.14 -1.92 10.80
N ALA A 374 -23.05 -1.15 11.89
CA ALA A 374 -22.73 0.28 11.81
C ALA A 374 -21.28 0.53 11.40
N ALA A 375 -20.33 -0.22 11.97
CA ALA A 375 -18.91 -0.08 11.63
C ALA A 375 -18.63 -0.50 10.17
N PHE A 376 -19.17 -1.64 9.74
CA PHE A 376 -19.09 -2.08 8.34
C PHE A 376 -19.87 -1.15 7.38
N GLY A 377 -20.99 -0.58 7.84
CA GLY A 377 -21.75 0.45 7.13
C GLY A 377 -20.94 1.73 6.86
N SER A 378 -20.06 2.13 7.79
CA SER A 378 -19.16 3.28 7.56
C SER A 378 -18.20 3.04 6.39
N ALA A 379 -17.62 1.84 6.28
CA ALA A 379 -16.80 1.44 5.14
C ALA A 379 -17.64 1.40 3.84
N PHE A 380 -18.85 0.84 3.89
CA PHE A 380 -19.77 0.88 2.75
C PHE A 380 -20.01 2.31 2.24
N VAL A 381 -20.31 3.26 3.13
CA VAL A 381 -20.59 4.65 2.75
C VAL A 381 -19.36 5.29 2.08
N LEU A 382 -18.16 5.13 2.66
CA LEU A 382 -16.94 5.70 2.07
C LEU A 382 -16.58 5.06 0.72
N MET A 383 -16.74 3.74 0.59
CA MET A 383 -16.45 3.04 -0.66
C MET A 383 -17.49 3.36 -1.74
N ALA A 384 -18.78 3.43 -1.39
CA ALA A 384 -19.84 3.86 -2.30
C ALA A 384 -19.62 5.32 -2.75
N ALA A 385 -19.25 6.21 -1.83
CA ALA A 385 -18.89 7.59 -2.16
C ALA A 385 -17.70 7.66 -3.12
N ALA A 386 -16.64 6.87 -2.90
CA ALA A 386 -15.50 6.78 -3.81
C ALA A 386 -15.91 6.30 -5.21
N SER A 387 -16.75 5.26 -5.29
CA SER A 387 -17.28 4.73 -6.56
C SER A 387 -18.13 5.77 -7.30
N LEU A 388 -19.10 6.38 -6.61
CA LEU A 388 -20.01 7.39 -7.19
C LEU A 388 -19.24 8.64 -7.62
N PHE A 389 -18.28 9.10 -6.82
CA PHE A 389 -17.46 10.24 -7.17
C PHE A 389 -16.58 9.97 -8.40
N ALA A 390 -16.05 8.75 -8.53
CA ALA A 390 -15.27 8.34 -9.70
C ALA A 390 -16.07 8.39 -11.02
N LEU A 391 -17.41 8.38 -10.98
CA LEU A 391 -18.25 8.62 -12.16
C LEU A 391 -18.05 10.03 -12.75
N ARG A 392 -17.53 11.00 -11.98
CA ARG A 392 -17.18 12.35 -12.44
C ARG A 392 -15.83 12.42 -13.14
N MET A 393 -15.04 11.34 -13.13
CA MET A 393 -13.79 11.31 -13.87
C MET A 393 -14.07 11.35 -15.39
N PRO A 394 -13.21 12.03 -16.18
CA PRO A 394 -13.28 11.96 -17.64
C PRO A 394 -13.21 10.50 -18.11
N ARG A 395 -14.07 10.10 -19.06
CA ARG A 395 -13.96 8.79 -19.72
C ARG A 395 -12.69 8.84 -20.59
N GLY A 396 -11.61 8.23 -20.12
CA GLY A 396 -10.34 8.25 -20.85
C GLY A 396 -10.37 7.29 -22.04
N PHE A 397 -10.50 7.84 -23.25
CA PHE A 397 -9.87 7.32 -24.47
C PHE A 397 -9.72 8.48 -25.46
N ALA A 398 -8.60 9.18 -25.39
CA ALA A 398 -8.02 9.77 -26.58
C ALA A 398 -6.79 8.93 -26.90
N LYS A 399 -6.95 7.95 -27.79
CA LYS A 399 -5.80 7.56 -28.62
C LYS A 399 -5.36 8.86 -29.26
N ALA A 400 -4.16 9.34 -28.95
CA ALA A 400 -3.53 10.33 -29.80
C ALA A 400 -3.54 9.74 -31.21
N THR A 401 -4.40 10.26 -32.08
CA THR A 401 -4.28 10.07 -33.51
C THR A 401 -2.88 10.56 -33.86
N THR A 402 -1.99 9.63 -34.15
CA THR A 402 -0.81 9.90 -34.96
C THR A 402 -1.31 10.43 -36.30
N THR A 403 -1.53 11.74 -36.37
CA THR A 403 -1.57 12.49 -37.61
C THR A 403 -0.12 12.85 -37.92
N THR A 404 0.52 12.01 -38.72
CA THR A 404 1.62 12.46 -39.57
C THR A 404 1.22 12.07 -40.98
N ALA A 405 0.70 13.09 -41.67
CA ALA A 405 0.61 13.17 -43.12
C ALA A 405 2.01 13.27 -43.73
#